data_AF-A0A2T2RXG8-F1
#
_entry.id   AF-A0A2T2RXG8-F1
#
_cell.length_a   1.000
_cell.length_b   1.000
_cell.length_c   1.000
_cell.angle_alpha   90.00
_cell.angle_beta   90.00
_cell.angle_gamma   90.00
#
_symmetry.space_group_name_H-M   'P 1'
#
loop_
_entity.id
_entity.type
_entity.pdbx_description
1 polymer ?
#
loop_
_entity_poly.entity_id
_entity_poly.type
_entity_poly.pdbx_seq_one_letter_code
_entity_poly.pdbx_strand_id
1 'polypeptide(L)'
;MNSITRGVGSDAAESVSYLLFIQLFSAASRNESLTEEMDAALPRVIGHSVVVDRWIRQNGKWYLRQRIYQQMSINSTFLPDSRQREEIAQTHTKLE
;
A
#
# COMPACT_ATOMS: atom_id res chain seq x y z
N MET A 1 8.10 12.52 5.15
CA MET A 1 6.91 12.35 4.29
C MET A 1 6.92 13.50 3.31
N ASN A 2 7.06 13.22 2.01
CA ASN A 2 7.04 14.26 0.99
C ASN A 2 5.60 14.36 0.47
N SER A 3 4.92 15.44 0.85
CA SER A 3 3.54 15.73 0.46
C SER A 3 3.45 17.20 0.06
N ILE A 4 2.81 17.47 -1.07
CA ILE A 4 2.51 18.82 -1.54
C ILE A 4 1.01 18.96 -1.58
N THR A 5 0.48 19.95 -0.87
CA THR A 5 -0.96 20.23 -0.79
C THR A 5 -1.25 21.59 -1.42
N ARG A 6 -2.27 21.63 -2.28
CA ARG A 6 -2.83 22.87 -2.82
C ARG A 6 -4.27 23.06 -2.36
N GLY A 7 -4.65 24.29 -2.06
CA GLY A 7 -6.06 24.65 -1.89
C GLY A 7 -6.76 24.64 -3.24
N VAL A 8 -7.96 24.07 -3.30
CA VAL A 8 -8.87 24.13 -4.46
C VAL A 8 -10.01 25.10 -4.19
N GLY A 9 -10.39 25.28 -2.92
CA GLY A 9 -11.34 26.28 -2.43
C GLY A 9 -11.23 26.47 -0.92
N SER A 10 -12.14 27.23 -0.31
CA SER A 10 -12.18 27.45 1.16
C SER A 10 -12.30 26.15 1.96
N ASP A 11 -13.02 25.18 1.39
CA ASP A 11 -13.39 23.94 2.04
C ASP A 11 -12.94 22.69 1.26
N ALA A 12 -12.03 22.87 0.30
CA ALA A 12 -11.50 21.78 -0.52
C ALA A 12 -10.00 21.94 -0.79
N ALA A 13 -9.28 20.83 -0.75
CA ALA A 13 -7.85 20.79 -1.08
C ALA A 13 -7.50 19.49 -1.81
N GLU A 14 -6.38 19.52 -2.52
CA GLU A 14 -5.79 18.34 -3.15
C GLU A 14 -4.34 18.21 -2.69
N SER A 15 -3.90 16.98 -2.44
CA SER A 15 -2.48 16.73 -2.14
C SER A 15 -1.92 15.58 -2.95
N VAL A 16 -0.67 15.72 -3.37
CA VAL A 16 0.11 14.64 -3.96
C VAL A 16 1.14 14.18 -2.94
N SER A 17 1.17 12.89 -2.65
CA SER A 17 2.08 12.31 -1.64
C SER A 17 2.78 11.07 -2.16
N TYR A 18 4.04 10.91 -1.80
CA TYR A 18 4.74 9.63 -1.92
C TYR A 18 4.62 8.85 -0.61
N LEU A 19 4.12 7.62 -0.69
CA LEU A 19 3.96 6.69 0.43
C LEU A 19 5.01 5.59 0.34
N LEU A 20 5.63 5.30 1.48
CA LEU A 20 6.52 4.16 1.65
C LEU A 20 5.88 3.20 2.65
N PHE A 21 5.66 1.95 2.24
CA PHE A 21 5.06 0.93 3.10
C PHE A 21 6.18 0.12 3.73
N ILE A 22 6.30 0.20 5.05
CA ILE A 22 7.28 -0.53 5.84
C ILE A 22 6.55 -1.53 6.73
N GLN A 23 6.88 -2.81 6.57
CA GLN A 23 6.47 -3.84 7.52
C GLN A 23 7.43 -3.83 8.70
N LEU A 24 6.90 -3.58 9.91
CA LEU A 24 7.68 -3.54 11.15
C LEU A 24 7.69 -4.86 11.92
N PHE A 25 6.72 -5.76 11.68
CA PHE A 25 6.56 -7.04 12.39
C PHE A 25 6.31 -8.19 11.42
N SER A 26 6.73 -9.41 11.78
CA SER A 26 6.57 -10.61 10.95
C SER A 26 5.10 -10.93 10.60
N ALA A 27 4.88 -11.71 9.54
CA ALA A 27 3.56 -12.25 9.24
C ALA A 27 3.05 -13.22 10.33
N ALA A 28 3.97 -13.87 11.05
CA ALA A 28 3.65 -14.77 12.17
C ALA A 28 2.91 -14.07 13.32
N SER A 29 3.15 -12.77 13.57
CA SER A 29 2.38 -12.00 14.57
C SER A 29 0.94 -11.66 14.13
N ARG A 30 0.53 -12.10 12.93
CA ARG A 30 -0.76 -11.84 12.28
C ARG A 30 -1.51 -13.12 11.87
N ASN A 31 -1.08 -14.30 12.34
CA ASN A 31 -1.72 -15.59 12.06
C ASN A 31 -1.59 -16.08 10.60
N GLU A 32 -0.56 -15.65 9.86
CA GLU A 32 -0.30 -16.01 8.46
C GLU A 32 1.03 -16.80 8.32
N SER A 33 0.98 -18.12 8.53
CA SER A 33 2.01 -19.17 8.25
C SER A 33 3.45 -19.03 8.82
N LEU A 34 4.10 -20.18 9.04
CA LEU A 34 4.99 -20.45 10.18
C LEU A 34 6.48 -20.70 9.85
N THR A 35 6.98 -20.29 8.68
CA THR A 35 8.33 -20.69 8.25
C THR A 35 9.12 -19.52 7.68
N GLU A 36 9.89 -18.84 8.55
CA GLU A 36 11.24 -18.32 8.26
C GLU A 36 11.71 -17.39 9.42
N GLU A 37 12.69 -17.86 10.20
CA GLU A 37 13.26 -17.16 11.37
C GLU A 37 13.97 -15.83 11.02
N MET A 38 14.34 -15.61 9.76
CA MET A 38 14.94 -14.34 9.29
C MET A 38 13.91 -13.26 8.93
N ASP A 39 12.66 -13.65 8.67
CA ASP A 39 11.60 -12.77 8.20
C ASP A 39 10.93 -11.94 9.32
N ALA A 40 11.42 -12.12 10.55
CA ALA A 40 10.82 -11.56 11.76
C ALA A 40 11.61 -10.45 12.46
N ALA A 41 12.84 -10.17 12.05
CA ALA A 41 13.75 -9.37 12.87
C ALA A 41 13.93 -7.90 12.42
N LEU A 42 13.64 -7.54 11.16
CA LEU A 42 13.99 -6.21 10.64
C LEU A 42 12.83 -5.51 9.89
N PRO A 43 12.65 -4.19 10.09
CA PRO A 43 11.80 -3.37 9.24
C PRO A 43 12.18 -3.53 7.77
N ARG A 44 11.21 -3.82 6.91
CA ARG A 44 11.42 -3.93 5.46
C ARG A 44 10.43 -3.11 4.68
N VAL A 45 10.91 -2.51 3.59
CA VAL A 45 10.06 -1.85 2.60
C VAL A 45 9.33 -2.93 1.81
N ILE A 46 8.00 -2.95 1.90
CA ILE A 46 7.14 -3.91 1.20
C ILE A 46 6.47 -3.31 -0.03
N GLY A 47 6.58 -2.00 -0.20
CA GLY A 47 6.05 -1.31 -1.36
C GLY A 47 6.16 0.20 -1.25
N HIS A 48 5.70 0.85 -2.30
CA HIS A 48 5.57 2.29 -2.35
C HIS A 48 4.42 2.71 -3.26
N SER A 49 3.97 3.96 -3.11
CA SER A 49 2.91 4.50 -3.93
C SER A 49 3.02 6.01 -4.11
N VAL A 50 2.51 6.51 -5.25
CA VAL A 50 2.16 7.92 -5.43
C VAL A 50 0.65 8.02 -5.36
N VAL A 51 0.16 8.85 -4.44
CA VAL A 51 -1.28 9.07 -4.23
C VAL A 51 -1.67 10.52 -4.46
N VAL A 52 -2.87 10.70 -5.02
CA VAL A 52 -3.56 11.99 -5.08
C VAL A 52 -4.76 11.91 -4.16
N ASP A 53 -4.76 12.74 -3.13
CA ASP A 53 -5.82 12.83 -2.14
C ASP A 53 -6.67 14.07 -2.37
N ARG A 54 -7.99 13.90 -2.25
CA ARG A 54 -8.97 14.99 -2.21
C ARG A 54 -9.48 15.15 -0.79
N TRP A 55 -9.35 16.35 -0.27
CA TRP A 55 -9.72 16.72 1.08
C TRP A 55 -10.93 17.64 1.07
N ILE A 56 -11.77 17.50 2.10
CA ILE A 56 -12.88 18.41 2.37
C ILE A 56 -12.79 18.96 3.77
N ARG A 57 -13.24 20.20 3.97
CA ARG A 57 -13.35 20.81 5.28
C ARG A 57 -14.80 20.75 5.76
N GLN A 58 -15.02 20.22 6.95
CA GLN A 58 -16.34 20.16 7.59
C GLN A 58 -16.18 20.56 9.06
N ASN A 59 -17.03 21.48 9.54
CA ASN A 59 -16.97 21.98 10.93
C ASN A 59 -15.56 22.42 11.36
N GLY A 60 -14.85 23.11 10.45
CA GLY A 60 -13.50 23.62 10.67
C GLY A 60 -12.38 22.59 10.56
N LYS A 61 -12.67 21.30 10.41
CA LYS A 61 -11.68 20.19 10.35
C LYS A 61 -11.58 19.61 8.94
N TRP A 62 -10.39 19.13 8.56
CA TRP A 62 -10.13 18.49 7.26
C TRP A 62 -10.33 16.98 7.32
N TYR A 63 -10.94 16.43 6.29
CA TYR A 63 -11.22 15.01 6.13
C TYR A 63 -10.78 14.53 4.76
N LEU A 64 -10.19 13.33 4.69
CA LEU A 64 -9.88 12.67 3.43
C LEU A 64 -11.19 12.18 2.82
N ARG A 65 -11.58 12.76 1.68
CA ARG A 65 -12.79 12.35 0.94
C ARG A 65 -12.49 11.21 -0.03
N GLN A 66 -11.35 11.29 -0.72
CA GLN A 66 -10.98 10.33 -1.75
C GLN A 66 -9.45 10.22 -1.83
N ARG A 67 -8.96 9.00 -2.03
CA ARG A 67 -7.57 8.70 -2.37
C ARG A 67 -7.51 7.98 -3.71
N ILE A 68 -6.68 8.47 -4.61
CA ILE A 68 -6.42 7.88 -5.92
C ILE A 68 -4.96 7.40 -5.93
N TYR A 69 -4.75 6.11 -6.15
CA TYR A 69 -3.42 5.52 -6.32
C TYR A 69 -3.01 5.67 -7.79
N GLN A 70 -2.11 6.62 -8.09
CA GLN A 70 -1.60 6.81 -9.46
C GLN A 70 -0.53 5.78 -9.82
N GLN A 71 0.30 5.43 -8.84
CA GLN A 71 1.28 4.37 -8.95
C GLN A 71 1.25 3.56 -7.66
N MET A 72 1.28 2.24 -7.77
CA MET A 72 1.45 1.35 -6.64
C MET A 72 2.37 0.20 -7.06
N SER A 73 3.43 0.00 -6.30
CA SER A 73 4.24 -1.21 -6.38
C SER A 73 4.29 -1.80 -4.98
N ILE A 74 3.82 -3.03 -4.86
CA ILE A 74 3.90 -3.83 -3.64
C ILE A 74 4.63 -5.09 -4.05
N ASN A 75 5.58 -5.53 -3.24
CA ASN A 75 6.23 -6.81 -3.44
C ASN A 75 5.14 -7.90 -3.29
N SER A 76 4.92 -8.65 -4.37
CA SER A 76 3.82 -9.60 -4.48
C SER A 76 3.89 -10.70 -3.44
N THR A 77 5.07 -11.04 -2.90
CA THR A 77 5.21 -12.06 -1.85
C THR A 77 4.52 -11.67 -0.53
N PHE A 78 4.18 -10.40 -0.34
CA PHE A 78 3.44 -9.91 0.84
C PHE A 78 1.94 -9.76 0.61
N LEU A 79 1.44 -10.11 -0.58
CA LEU A 79 0.01 -10.18 -0.82
C LEU A 79 -0.52 -11.54 -0.35
N PRO A 80 -1.70 -11.58 0.30
CA PRO A 80 -2.26 -12.82 0.84
C PRO A 80 -2.64 -13.84 -0.25
N ASP A 81 -2.80 -13.39 -1.51
CA ASP A 81 -3.14 -14.23 -2.67
C ASP A 81 -1.92 -14.58 -3.56
N SER A 82 -0.70 -14.28 -3.11
CA SER A 82 0.53 -14.45 -3.87
C SER A 82 0.76 -15.88 -4.38
N ARG A 83 0.56 -16.88 -3.51
CA ARG A 83 0.65 -18.30 -3.87
C ARG A 83 -0.39 -18.70 -4.92
N GLN A 84 -1.64 -18.25 -4.78
CA GLN A 84 -2.69 -18.53 -5.78
C GLN A 84 -2.36 -17.92 -7.14
N ARG A 85 -1.80 -16.71 -7.18
CA ARG A 85 -1.35 -16.08 -8.43
C ARG A 85 -0.23 -16.86 -9.11
N GLU A 86 0.71 -17.39 -8.33
CA GLU A 86 1.81 -18.20 -8.83
C GLU A 86 1.32 -19.55 -9.38
N GLU A 87 0.43 -20.24 -8.65
CA GLU A 87 -0.19 -21.49 -9.09
C GLU A 87 -0.94 -21.33 -10.42
N ILE A 88 -1.73 -20.25 -10.56
CA ILE A 88 -2.45 -19.90 -11.80
C ILE A 88 -1.45 -19.63 -12.94
N ALA A 89 -0.39 -18.87 -12.69
CA ALA A 89 0.61 -18.57 -13.72
C ALA A 89 1.29 -19.85 -14.25
N GLN A 90 1.65 -20.78 -13.35
CA GLN A 90 2.26 -22.06 -13.71
C GLN A 90 1.31 -23.03 -14.44
N THR A 91 0.00 -22.96 -14.19
CA THR A 91 -0.98 -23.81 -14.90
C THR A 91 -1.16 -23.38 -16.35
N HIS A 92 -1.08 -22.08 -16.65
CA HIS A 92 -1.17 -21.56 -18.02
C HIS A 92 0.07 -21.91 -18.87
N THR A 93 1.25 -22.05 -18.28
CA THR A 93 2.48 -22.42 -19.02
C THR A 93 2.56 -23.91 -19.39
N LYS A 94 1.72 -24.77 -18.79
CA LYS A 94 1.71 -26.23 -19.06
C LYS A 94 0.69 -26.67 -20.11
N LEU A 95 -0.11 -25.73 -20.63
CA LEU A 95 -1.15 -25.99 -21.63
C LEU A 95 -0.74 -25.57 -23.06
N GLU A 96 0.53 -25.20 -23.25
CA GLU A 96 1.21 -25.02 -24.54
C GLU A 96 2.25 -26.13 -24.75
#